data_AF-A0A6G7YS36-F1
#
_entry.id   AF-A0A6G7YS36-F1
#
_cell.length_a   1.000
_cell.length_b   1.000
_cell.length_c   1.000
_cell.angle_alpha   90.00
_cell.angle_beta   90.00
_cell.angle_gamma   90.00
#
_symmetry.space_group_name_H-M   'P 1'
#
loop_
_entity.id
_entity.type
_entity.pdbx_description
1 polymer ?
#
loop_
_entity_poly.entity_id
_entity_poly.type
_entity_poly.pdbx_seq_one_letter_code
_entity_poly.pdbx_strand_id
1 'polypeptide(L)'
;MVPTASASAQSVEAGIAAWQKTDYTGAVEIWRPLAEGGNADAQFNIGQAYRLGRGVPINLAAAQTWLGRAANKGHVDAQTTLGLLLFDSGNQASGLRWLGRAAEKGDARAMLIYGTALYNGDGVKADPVLAYAYVSRAAAQGLAPAKATLADFNRLIPLAQRKAGVRLAMAKASAAKKTSAPKATAPKAKPASTPSAAAAPVAKGAWRVQLGAFSQRASAEALYRKLSASGALAGRRAFYIPVGAMTRLQVGPFESRAVAAKACASLRGQACFPVGG
;
A
#
# COMPACT_ATOMS: atom_id res chain seq x y z
N MET A 1 -17.77 -39.76 -12.97
CA MET A 1 -18.53 -38.74 -12.22
C MET A 1 -17.54 -37.69 -11.72
N VAL A 2 -17.57 -36.49 -12.30
CA VAL A 2 -16.77 -35.36 -11.79
C VAL A 2 -17.48 -34.87 -10.52
N PRO A 3 -16.79 -34.70 -9.37
CA PRO A 3 -17.44 -34.19 -8.19
C PRO A 3 -17.82 -32.74 -8.46
N THR A 4 -19.12 -32.45 -8.48
CA THR A 4 -19.64 -31.09 -8.49
C THR A 4 -19.26 -30.46 -7.15
N ALA A 5 -18.21 -29.62 -7.16
CA ALA A 5 -17.95 -28.72 -6.06
C ALA A 5 -19.24 -27.93 -5.80
N SER A 6 -19.73 -27.98 -4.55
CA SER A 6 -20.93 -27.25 -4.12
C SER A 6 -20.82 -25.80 -4.59
N ALA A 7 -21.91 -25.21 -5.11
CA ALA A 7 -21.96 -23.81 -5.55
C ALA A 7 -21.48 -22.81 -4.47
N SER A 8 -21.44 -23.22 -3.20
CA SER A 8 -20.87 -22.46 -2.08
C SER A 8 -19.33 -22.32 -2.12
N ALA A 9 -18.61 -23.22 -2.80
CA ALA A 9 -17.15 -23.23 -2.91
C ALA A 9 -16.62 -22.26 -3.97
N GLN A 10 -17.49 -21.75 -4.86
CA GLN A 10 -17.10 -20.88 -5.98
C GLN A 10 -17.61 -19.44 -5.78
N SER A 11 -17.31 -18.86 -4.62
CA SER A 11 -17.63 -17.47 -4.27
C SER A 11 -16.38 -16.65 -3.98
N VAL A 12 -16.50 -15.32 -4.02
CA VAL A 12 -15.38 -14.42 -3.67
C VAL A 12 -14.99 -14.64 -2.21
N GLU A 13 -15.97 -14.83 -1.34
CA GLU A 13 -15.83 -15.08 0.09
C GLU A 13 -15.12 -16.39 0.38
N ALA A 14 -15.40 -17.46 -0.38
CA ALA A 14 -14.69 -18.73 -0.25
C ALA A 14 -13.20 -18.56 -0.56
N GLY A 15 -12.85 -17.81 -1.61
CA GLY A 15 -11.45 -17.50 -1.93
C GLY A 15 -10.80 -16.60 -0.86
N ILE A 16 -11.54 -15.65 -0.28
CA ILE A 16 -11.04 -14.84 0.85
C ILE A 16 -10.77 -15.72 2.07
N ALA A 17 -11.66 -16.68 2.37
CA ALA A 17 -11.48 -17.60 3.48
C ALA A 17 -10.26 -18.51 3.27
N ALA A 18 -10.05 -19.03 2.05
CA ALA A 18 -8.83 -19.77 1.70
C ALA A 18 -7.57 -18.91 1.88
N TRP A 19 -7.59 -17.67 1.40
CA TRP A 19 -6.48 -16.73 1.54
C TRP A 19 -6.14 -16.42 3.01
N GLN A 20 -7.15 -16.23 3.85
CA GLN A 20 -6.97 -15.99 5.29
C GLN A 20 -6.35 -17.20 6.00
N LYS A 21 -6.63 -18.42 5.53
CA LYS A 21 -6.01 -19.67 5.98
C LYS A 21 -4.62 -19.91 5.36
N THR A 22 -4.08 -18.94 4.63
CA THR A 22 -2.80 -19.02 3.89
C THR A 22 -2.77 -20.05 2.76
N ASP A 23 -3.93 -20.59 2.38
CA ASP A 23 -4.10 -21.38 1.16
C ASP A 23 -4.25 -20.44 -0.04
N TYR A 24 -3.12 -19.87 -0.44
CA TYR A 24 -3.08 -18.89 -1.53
C TYR A 24 -3.36 -19.53 -2.89
N THR A 25 -2.93 -20.78 -3.10
CA THR A 25 -3.18 -21.50 -4.36
C THR A 25 -4.67 -21.79 -4.50
N GLY A 26 -5.31 -22.35 -3.47
CA GLY A 26 -6.76 -22.58 -3.47
C GLY A 26 -7.56 -21.28 -3.61
N ALA A 27 -7.13 -20.20 -2.96
CA ALA A 27 -7.76 -18.88 -3.15
C ALA A 27 -7.70 -18.40 -4.60
N VAL A 28 -6.55 -18.53 -5.26
CA VAL A 28 -6.39 -18.17 -6.68
C VAL A 28 -7.25 -19.05 -7.58
N GLU A 29 -7.31 -20.36 -7.32
CA GLU A 29 -8.14 -21.30 -8.07
C GLU A 29 -9.62 -20.95 -7.97
N ILE A 30 -10.10 -20.57 -6.78
CA ILE A 30 -11.48 -20.13 -6.57
C ILE A 30 -11.76 -18.80 -7.29
N TRP A 31 -10.87 -17.81 -7.17
CA TRP A 31 -11.10 -16.48 -7.74
C TRP A 31 -10.94 -16.42 -9.26
N ARG A 32 -10.11 -17.28 -9.87
CA ARG A 32 -9.80 -17.21 -11.31
C ARG A 32 -11.04 -17.25 -12.22
N PRO A 33 -11.95 -18.24 -12.13
CA PRO A 33 -13.14 -18.28 -12.97
C PRO A 33 -14.08 -17.08 -12.70
N LEU A 34 -14.16 -16.61 -11.45
CA LEU A 34 -14.95 -15.42 -11.11
C LEU A 34 -14.36 -14.13 -11.72
N ALA A 35 -13.04 -14.00 -11.69
CA ALA A 35 -12.32 -12.87 -12.26
C ALA A 35 -12.44 -12.85 -13.79
N GLU A 36 -12.35 -14.02 -14.43
CA GLU A 36 -12.61 -14.23 -15.86
C GLU A 36 -14.06 -13.91 -16.22
N GLY A 37 -15.01 -14.31 -15.36
CA GLY A 37 -16.43 -13.94 -15.45
C GLY A 37 -16.74 -12.47 -15.16
N GLY A 38 -15.72 -11.64 -14.89
CA GLY A 38 -15.88 -10.20 -14.76
C GLY A 38 -16.26 -9.70 -13.37
N ASN A 39 -16.20 -10.54 -12.33
CA ASN A 39 -16.39 -10.10 -10.96
C ASN A 39 -15.23 -9.18 -10.53
N ALA A 40 -15.55 -7.93 -10.15
CA ALA A 40 -14.53 -6.92 -9.86
C ALA A 40 -13.69 -7.24 -8.61
N ASP A 41 -14.28 -7.84 -7.59
CA ASP A 41 -13.58 -8.20 -6.34
C ASP A 41 -12.61 -9.38 -6.59
N ALA A 42 -13.04 -10.38 -7.36
CA ALA A 42 -12.17 -11.47 -7.80
C ALA A 42 -11.02 -10.96 -8.68
N GLN A 43 -11.29 -10.03 -9.61
CA GLN A 43 -10.26 -9.37 -10.42
C GLN A 43 -9.25 -8.61 -9.56
N PHE A 44 -9.72 -7.88 -8.55
CA PHE A 44 -8.85 -7.22 -7.59
C PHE A 44 -7.98 -8.23 -6.83
N ASN A 45 -8.57 -9.31 -6.32
CA ASN A 45 -7.86 -10.33 -5.56
C ASN A 45 -6.81 -11.07 -6.39
N ILE A 46 -7.12 -11.44 -7.65
CA ILE A 46 -6.14 -12.01 -8.58
C ILE A 46 -5.02 -11.01 -8.88
N GLY A 47 -5.34 -9.73 -9.07
CA GLY A 47 -4.34 -8.68 -9.24
C GLY A 47 -3.39 -8.58 -8.04
N GLN A 48 -3.91 -8.69 -6.82
CA GLN A 48 -3.13 -8.72 -5.59
C GLN A 48 -2.27 -9.99 -5.47
N ALA A 49 -2.79 -11.16 -5.88
CA ALA A 49 -2.05 -12.41 -5.90
C ALA A 49 -0.78 -12.31 -6.78
N TYR A 50 -0.91 -11.79 -8.00
CA TYR A 50 0.22 -11.54 -8.89
C TYR A 50 1.18 -10.46 -8.39
N ARG A 51 0.67 -9.40 -7.74
CA ARG A 51 1.51 -8.33 -7.16
C ARG A 51 2.35 -8.84 -6.00
N LEU A 52 1.79 -9.74 -5.19
CA LEU A 52 2.41 -10.24 -3.95
C LEU A 52 3.16 -11.57 -4.14
N GLY A 53 2.97 -12.26 -5.27
CA GLY A 53 3.56 -13.58 -5.50
C GLY A 53 2.93 -14.68 -4.62
N ARG A 54 1.63 -14.60 -4.36
CA ARG A 54 0.92 -15.53 -3.46
C ARG A 54 -0.03 -16.40 -4.25
N GLY A 55 0.18 -17.72 -4.23
CA GLY A 55 -0.57 -18.68 -5.05
C GLY A 55 -0.25 -18.62 -6.55
N VAL A 56 0.53 -17.63 -6.98
CA VAL A 56 1.06 -17.44 -8.33
C VAL A 56 2.44 -16.76 -8.25
N PRO A 57 3.32 -16.93 -9.25
CA PRO A 57 4.57 -16.15 -9.32
C PRO A 57 4.30 -14.64 -9.41
N ILE A 58 5.25 -13.84 -8.90
CA ILE A 58 5.18 -12.37 -9.04
C ILE A 58 5.14 -12.00 -10.52
N ASN A 59 4.13 -11.24 -10.92
CA ASN A 59 4.02 -10.68 -12.26
C ASN A 59 3.29 -9.33 -12.20
N LEU A 60 4.06 -8.24 -12.21
CA LEU A 60 3.50 -6.89 -12.07
C LEU A 60 2.66 -6.47 -13.29
N ALA A 61 2.99 -6.96 -14.49
CA ALA A 61 2.19 -6.69 -15.69
C ALA A 61 0.81 -7.36 -15.59
N ALA A 62 0.77 -8.64 -15.19
CA ALA A 62 -0.49 -9.33 -14.93
C ALA A 62 -1.29 -8.66 -13.81
N ALA A 63 -0.63 -8.23 -12.73
CA ALA A 63 -1.27 -7.47 -11.65
C ALA A 63 -1.90 -6.17 -12.18
N GLN A 64 -1.17 -5.38 -12.97
CA GLN A 64 -1.69 -4.16 -13.61
C GLN A 64 -2.92 -4.46 -14.48
N THR A 65 -2.89 -5.53 -15.29
CA THR A 65 -4.02 -5.92 -16.13
C THR A 65 -5.27 -6.25 -15.29
N TRP A 66 -5.14 -7.10 -14.27
CA TRP A 66 -6.27 -7.51 -13.44
C TRP A 66 -6.81 -6.37 -12.58
N LEU A 67 -5.92 -5.59 -11.96
CA LEU A 67 -6.30 -4.37 -11.22
C LEU A 67 -6.96 -3.34 -12.15
N GLY A 68 -6.49 -3.20 -13.39
CA GLY A 68 -7.10 -2.34 -14.40
C GLY A 68 -8.54 -2.72 -14.72
N ARG A 69 -8.82 -4.03 -14.88
CA ARG A 69 -10.18 -4.53 -15.11
C ARG A 69 -11.11 -4.19 -13.93
N ALA A 70 -10.69 -4.46 -12.70
CA ALA A 70 -11.44 -4.12 -11.50
C ALA A 70 -11.63 -2.59 -11.33
N ALA A 71 -10.57 -1.81 -11.56
CA ALA A 71 -10.56 -0.35 -11.45
C ALA A 71 -11.50 0.32 -12.46
N ASN A 72 -11.56 -0.20 -13.70
CA ASN A 72 -12.49 0.24 -14.73
C ASN A 72 -13.95 -0.02 -14.35
N LYS A 73 -14.24 -1.12 -13.63
CA LYS A 73 -15.56 -1.40 -13.04
C LYS A 73 -15.87 -0.56 -11.80
N GLY A 74 -14.96 0.32 -11.41
CA GLY A 74 -15.14 1.24 -10.31
C GLY A 74 -14.73 0.71 -8.94
N HIS A 75 -14.07 -0.45 -8.86
CA HIS A 75 -13.56 -0.99 -7.60
C HIS A 75 -12.50 -0.05 -6.99
N VAL A 76 -12.80 0.55 -5.84
CA VAL A 76 -12.00 1.64 -5.25
C VAL A 76 -10.60 1.16 -4.87
N ASP A 77 -10.46 0.02 -4.18
CA ASP A 77 -9.13 -0.46 -3.79
C ASP A 77 -8.27 -0.85 -4.99
N ALA A 78 -8.87 -1.32 -6.09
CA ALA A 78 -8.17 -1.59 -7.34
C ALA A 78 -7.68 -0.29 -7.98
N GLN A 79 -8.49 0.79 -7.96
CA GLN A 79 -8.08 2.11 -8.44
C GLN A 79 -6.88 2.64 -7.64
N THR A 80 -6.93 2.58 -6.30
CA THR A 80 -5.82 3.01 -5.44
C THR A 80 -4.57 2.15 -5.67
N THR A 81 -4.72 0.83 -5.71
CA THR A 81 -3.59 -0.10 -5.86
C THR A 81 -2.94 0.02 -7.25
N LEU A 82 -3.74 0.12 -8.31
CA LEU A 82 -3.24 0.36 -9.65
C LEU A 82 -2.54 1.72 -9.75
N GLY A 83 -3.12 2.75 -9.13
CA GLY A 83 -2.54 4.08 -9.07
C GLY A 83 -1.13 4.08 -8.48
N LEU A 84 -0.95 3.40 -7.34
CA LEU A 84 0.35 3.22 -6.70
C LEU A 84 1.32 2.41 -7.56
N LEU A 85 0.85 1.30 -8.14
CA LEU A 85 1.69 0.43 -8.98
C LEU A 85 2.22 1.15 -10.23
N LEU A 86 1.40 2.03 -10.83
CA LEU A 86 1.81 2.87 -11.95
C LEU A 86 2.80 3.96 -11.53
N PHE A 87 2.67 4.48 -10.31
CA PHE A 87 3.62 5.45 -9.76
C PHE A 87 5.01 4.83 -9.61
N ASP A 88 5.07 3.62 -9.03
CA ASP A 88 6.31 2.87 -8.82
C ASP A 88 6.97 2.46 -10.16
N SER A 89 6.17 2.27 -11.22
CA SER A 89 6.67 1.94 -12.56
C SER A 89 7.00 3.16 -13.43
N GLY A 90 7.05 4.37 -12.85
CA GLY A 90 7.38 5.62 -13.56
C GLY A 90 6.24 6.23 -14.38
N ASN A 91 5.04 5.63 -14.39
CA ASN A 91 3.86 6.17 -15.07
C ASN A 91 2.99 7.01 -14.13
N GLN A 92 3.61 8.02 -13.52
CA GLN A 92 3.02 8.82 -12.44
C GLN A 92 1.72 9.53 -12.87
N ALA A 93 1.68 10.08 -14.09
CA ALA A 93 0.48 10.76 -14.59
C ALA A 93 -0.73 9.82 -14.67
N SER A 94 -0.54 8.59 -15.16
CA SER A 94 -1.62 7.59 -15.18
C SER A 94 -1.99 7.13 -13.78
N GLY A 95 -0.99 7.00 -12.89
CA GLY A 95 -1.20 6.68 -11.48
C GLY A 95 -2.09 7.71 -10.78
N LEU A 96 -1.79 9.01 -10.97
CA LEU A 96 -2.57 10.11 -10.40
C LEU A 96 -3.98 10.20 -10.96
N ARG A 97 -4.22 9.84 -12.23
CA ARG A 97 -5.60 9.74 -12.75
C ARG A 97 -6.41 8.69 -12.00
N TRP A 98 -5.82 7.54 -11.69
CA TRP A 98 -6.49 6.50 -10.90
C TRP A 98 -6.69 6.88 -9.44
N LEU A 99 -5.67 7.50 -8.82
CA LEU A 99 -5.76 8.00 -7.45
C LEU A 99 -6.81 9.11 -7.32
N GLY A 100 -6.92 10.01 -8.31
CA GLY A 100 -7.99 11.02 -8.34
C GLY A 100 -9.38 10.39 -8.37
N ARG A 101 -9.59 9.34 -9.17
CA ARG A 101 -10.85 8.59 -9.20
C ARG A 101 -11.17 7.92 -7.86
N ALA A 102 -10.18 7.31 -7.21
CA ALA A 102 -10.36 6.71 -5.89
C ALA A 102 -10.61 7.78 -4.80
N ALA A 103 -9.95 8.93 -4.89
CA ALA A 103 -10.13 10.07 -3.98
C ALA A 103 -11.54 10.65 -4.08
N GLU A 104 -12.09 10.81 -5.29
CA GLU A 104 -13.49 11.22 -5.48
C GLU A 104 -14.46 10.25 -4.77
N LYS A 105 -14.15 8.95 -4.80
CA LYS A 105 -14.96 7.89 -4.19
C LYS A 105 -14.77 7.69 -2.68
N GLY A 106 -13.90 8.46 -2.04
CA GLY A 106 -13.78 8.38 -0.59
C GLY A 106 -12.50 7.74 -0.05
N ASP A 107 -11.63 7.17 -0.89
CA ASP A 107 -10.45 6.45 -0.38
C ASP A 107 -9.45 7.40 0.30
N ALA A 108 -9.27 7.26 1.63
CA ALA A 108 -8.47 8.18 2.41
C ALA A 108 -6.99 8.22 1.96
N ARG A 109 -6.44 7.07 1.53
CA ARG A 109 -5.06 7.00 1.06
C ARG A 109 -4.90 7.73 -0.27
N ALA A 110 -5.79 7.48 -1.23
CA ALA A 110 -5.78 8.18 -2.50
C ALA A 110 -6.03 9.68 -2.35
N MET A 111 -6.94 10.10 -1.45
CA MET A 111 -7.15 11.51 -1.13
C MET A 111 -5.88 12.20 -0.63
N LEU A 112 -5.12 11.56 0.26
CA LEU A 112 -3.87 12.11 0.75
C LEU A 112 -2.86 12.30 -0.39
N ILE A 113 -2.65 11.25 -1.20
CA ILE A 113 -1.64 11.28 -2.25
C ILE A 113 -2.04 12.28 -3.35
N TYR A 114 -3.27 12.19 -3.84
CA TYR A 114 -3.78 13.09 -4.86
C TYR A 114 -3.87 14.53 -4.37
N GLY A 115 -4.30 14.75 -3.13
CA GLY A 115 -4.32 16.07 -2.51
C GLY A 115 -2.93 16.68 -2.38
N THR A 116 -1.91 15.88 -2.04
CA THR A 116 -0.52 16.36 -1.98
C THR A 116 0.00 16.72 -3.38
N ALA A 117 -0.29 15.89 -4.39
CA ALA A 117 0.08 16.17 -5.78
C ALA A 117 -0.58 17.46 -6.31
N LEU A 118 -1.86 17.70 -5.96
CA LEU A 118 -2.56 18.96 -6.28
C LEU A 118 -1.95 20.18 -5.59
N TYR A 119 -1.40 20.04 -4.38
CA TYR A 119 -0.73 21.15 -3.73
C TYR A 119 0.60 21.48 -4.42
N ASN A 120 1.39 20.46 -4.75
CA ASN A 120 2.70 20.63 -5.38
C ASN A 120 2.64 20.95 -6.88
N GLY A 121 1.55 20.56 -7.57
CA GLY A 121 1.50 20.56 -9.04
C GLY A 121 2.21 19.37 -9.68
N ASP A 122 2.42 18.28 -8.94
CA ASP A 122 3.16 17.10 -9.40
C ASP A 122 2.29 16.24 -10.31
N GLY A 123 2.49 16.33 -11.62
CA GLY A 123 1.76 15.51 -12.61
C GLY A 123 0.27 15.83 -12.74
N VAL A 124 -0.22 16.85 -12.04
CA VAL A 124 -1.56 17.44 -12.13
C VAL A 124 -1.46 18.96 -11.95
N LYS A 125 -2.40 19.72 -12.53
CA LYS A 125 -2.44 21.17 -12.30
C LYS A 125 -2.63 21.46 -10.81
N ALA A 126 -1.82 22.36 -10.28
CA ALA A 126 -1.91 22.74 -8.87
C ALA A 126 -3.29 23.34 -8.55
N ASP A 127 -3.89 22.87 -7.46
CA ASP A 127 -5.15 23.36 -6.90
C ASP A 127 -5.11 23.26 -5.37
N PRO A 128 -4.62 24.31 -4.69
CA PRO A 128 -4.52 24.31 -3.23
C PRO A 128 -5.86 24.17 -2.51
N VAL A 129 -6.97 24.61 -3.12
CA VAL A 129 -8.32 24.51 -2.53
C VAL A 129 -8.79 23.06 -2.55
N LEU A 130 -8.65 22.38 -3.70
CA LEU A 130 -8.99 20.97 -3.84
C LEU A 130 -8.04 20.07 -3.04
N ALA A 131 -6.74 20.41 -3.00
CA ALA A 131 -5.75 19.75 -2.16
C ALA A 131 -6.16 19.78 -0.68
N TYR A 132 -6.47 20.97 -0.16
CA TYR A 132 -6.93 21.14 1.22
C TYR A 132 -8.21 20.36 1.48
N ALA A 133 -9.15 20.35 0.54
CA ALA A 133 -10.39 19.60 0.66
C ALA A 133 -10.16 18.09 0.81
N TYR A 134 -9.31 17.51 -0.04
CA TYR A 134 -9.01 16.08 0.01
C TYR A 134 -8.22 15.68 1.25
N VAL A 135 -7.17 16.40 1.60
CA VAL A 135 -6.36 16.09 2.79
C VAL A 135 -7.19 16.26 4.07
N SER A 136 -8.07 17.25 4.13
CA SER A 136 -9.03 17.40 5.25
C SER A 136 -9.97 16.20 5.38
N ARG A 137 -10.53 15.71 4.26
CA ARG A 137 -11.39 14.51 4.27
C ARG A 137 -10.63 13.25 4.69
N ALA A 138 -9.40 13.08 4.22
CA ALA A 138 -8.54 11.96 4.62
C ALA A 138 -8.20 12.01 6.12
N ALA A 139 -7.88 13.19 6.65
CA ALA A 139 -7.61 13.41 8.07
C ALA A 139 -8.85 13.14 8.94
N ALA A 140 -10.04 13.54 8.48
CA ALA A 140 -11.31 13.27 9.15
C ALA A 140 -11.66 11.78 9.21
N GLN A 141 -11.16 10.97 8.25
CA GLN A 141 -11.24 9.50 8.29
C GLN A 141 -10.17 8.86 9.21
N GLY A 142 -9.37 9.67 9.92
CA GLY A 142 -8.41 9.18 10.90
C GLY A 142 -7.03 8.83 10.34
N LEU A 143 -6.76 9.06 9.05
CA LEU A 143 -5.46 8.75 8.45
C LEU A 143 -4.36 9.65 9.04
N ALA A 144 -3.50 9.10 9.90
CA ALA A 144 -2.49 9.86 10.64
C ALA A 144 -1.53 10.67 9.74
N PRO A 145 -0.99 10.12 8.63
CA PRO A 145 -0.23 10.92 7.68
C PRO A 145 -1.00 12.13 7.13
N ALA A 146 -2.31 11.98 6.87
CA ALA A 146 -3.12 13.09 6.39
C ALA A 146 -3.34 14.17 7.45
N LYS A 147 -3.41 13.82 8.74
CA LYS A 147 -3.45 14.81 9.82
C LYS A 147 -2.17 15.63 9.89
N ALA A 148 -1.01 14.99 9.71
CA ALA A 148 0.28 15.69 9.65
C ALA A 148 0.34 16.64 8.44
N THR A 149 0.01 16.13 7.23
CA THR A 149 -0.05 16.96 6.02
C THR A 149 -1.05 18.12 6.15
N LEU A 150 -2.21 17.90 6.78
CA LEU A 150 -3.17 18.97 7.04
C LEU A 150 -2.61 20.05 7.97
N ALA A 151 -1.83 19.65 8.99
CA ALA A 151 -1.16 20.60 9.88
C ALA A 151 -0.13 21.46 9.11
N ASP A 152 0.59 20.89 8.16
CA ASP A 152 1.49 21.63 7.29
C ASP A 152 0.71 22.57 6.35
N PHE A 153 -0.34 22.08 5.71
CA PHE A 153 -1.23 22.90 4.86
C PHE A 153 -1.87 24.06 5.63
N ASN A 154 -2.16 23.89 6.93
CA ASN A 154 -2.67 24.98 7.76
C ASN A 154 -1.70 26.15 7.91
N ARG A 155 -0.40 25.89 7.78
CA ARG A 155 0.65 26.91 7.81
C ARG A 155 0.95 27.47 6.41
N LEU A 156 0.88 26.62 5.39
CA LEU A 156 1.32 26.93 4.03
C LEU A 156 0.23 27.52 3.12
N ILE A 157 -1.04 27.14 3.32
CA ILE A 157 -2.15 27.56 2.46
C ILE A 157 -2.87 28.78 3.07
N PRO A 158 -3.03 29.89 2.31
CA PRO A 158 -3.77 31.06 2.72
C PRO A 158 -5.15 30.75 3.31
N LEU A 159 -5.55 31.47 4.37
CA LEU A 159 -6.79 31.23 5.09
C LEU A 159 -8.04 31.23 4.18
N ALA A 160 -8.09 32.12 3.19
CA ALA A 160 -9.20 32.19 2.24
C ALA A 160 -9.36 30.88 1.45
N GLN A 161 -8.25 30.31 0.97
CA GLN A 161 -8.24 29.04 0.25
C GLN A 161 -8.57 27.87 1.18
N ARG A 162 -8.09 27.86 2.43
CA ARG A 162 -8.46 26.84 3.41
C ARG A 162 -9.95 26.84 3.70
N LYS A 163 -10.55 28.01 3.94
CA LYS A 163 -12.01 28.14 4.14
C LYS A 163 -12.80 27.63 2.94
N ALA A 164 -12.33 27.91 1.71
CA ALA A 164 -12.92 27.34 0.50
C ALA A 164 -12.77 25.81 0.45
N GLY A 165 -11.60 25.28 0.79
CA GLY A 165 -11.32 23.86 0.84
C GLY A 165 -12.17 23.11 1.87
N VAL A 166 -12.44 23.70 3.04
CA VAL A 166 -13.35 23.14 4.04
C VAL A 166 -14.78 23.02 3.47
N ARG A 167 -15.29 24.06 2.82
CA ARG A 167 -16.63 24.02 2.19
C ARG A 167 -16.69 22.95 1.11
N LEU A 168 -15.66 22.85 0.26
CA LEU A 168 -15.57 21.84 -0.78
C LEU A 168 -15.48 20.41 -0.19
N ALA A 169 -14.74 20.22 0.90
CA ALA A 169 -14.65 18.96 1.62
C ALA A 169 -16.01 18.48 2.11
N MET A 170 -16.80 19.38 2.71
CA MET A 170 -18.16 19.09 3.17
C MET A 170 -19.07 18.72 2.00
N ALA A 171 -19.06 19.49 0.90
CA ALA A 171 -19.86 19.22 -0.28
C ALA A 171 -19.56 17.83 -0.88
N LYS A 172 -18.27 17.50 -1.05
CA LYS A 172 -17.85 16.19 -1.56
C LYS A 172 -18.19 15.04 -0.60
N ALA A 173 -18.09 15.25 0.71
CA ALA A 173 -18.47 14.24 1.70
C ALA A 173 -19.98 13.95 1.64
N SER A 174 -20.82 14.97 1.51
CA SER A 174 -22.27 14.83 1.33
C SER A 174 -22.63 14.12 0.03
N ALA A 175 -21.95 14.44 -1.08
CA ALA A 175 -22.13 13.74 -2.35
C ALA A 175 -21.78 12.26 -2.25
N ALA A 176 -20.66 11.92 -1.60
CA ALA A 176 -20.23 10.53 -1.41
C ALA A 176 -21.23 9.70 -0.57
N LYS A 177 -21.87 10.30 0.44
CA LYS A 177 -22.92 9.62 1.24
C LYS A 177 -24.17 9.32 0.42
N LYS A 178 -24.55 10.19 -0.53
CA LYS A 178 -25.71 9.98 -1.40
C LYS A 178 -25.47 8.85 -2.41
N THR A 179 -24.24 8.69 -2.90
CA THR A 179 -23.89 7.63 -3.84
C THR A 179 -23.62 6.28 -3.19
N SER A 180 -23.53 6.22 -1.85
CA SER A 180 -23.29 4.98 -1.08
C SER A 180 -24.56 4.30 -0.54
N ALA A 181 -25.77 4.64 -1.01
CA ALA A 181 -26.99 3.91 -0.67
C ALA A 181 -26.89 2.43 -1.12
N PRO A 182 -27.39 1.46 -0.34
CA PRO A 182 -26.80 0.13 -0.28
C PRO A 182 -27.18 -0.76 -1.45
N LYS A 183 -26.23 -1.03 -2.35
CA LYS A 183 -26.17 -2.32 -3.05
C LYS A 183 -25.39 -3.25 -2.13
N ALA A 184 -25.98 -4.39 -1.74
CA ALA A 184 -25.43 -5.38 -0.83
C ALA A 184 -23.92 -5.57 -1.10
N THR A 185 -23.11 -4.94 -0.26
CA THR A 185 -21.66 -5.06 -0.30
C THR A 185 -21.34 -6.18 0.66
N ALA A 186 -21.00 -7.33 0.09
CA ALA A 186 -20.31 -8.39 0.79
C ALA A 186 -19.17 -7.80 1.65
N PRO A 187 -18.84 -8.42 2.79
CA PRO A 187 -18.02 -7.80 3.81
C PRO A 187 -16.75 -7.25 3.17
N LYS A 188 -16.52 -5.93 3.33
CA LYS A 188 -15.22 -5.33 3.09
C LYS A 188 -14.20 -6.27 3.71
N ALA A 189 -13.41 -6.95 2.88
CA ALA A 189 -12.16 -7.52 3.34
C ALA A 189 -11.46 -6.33 3.99
N LYS A 190 -11.39 -6.35 5.32
CA LYS A 190 -10.64 -5.37 6.10
C LYS A 190 -9.35 -5.21 5.31
N PRO A 191 -8.95 -3.99 4.87
CA PRO A 191 -7.62 -3.83 4.33
C PRO A 191 -6.76 -4.54 5.34
N ALA A 192 -6.06 -5.59 4.91
CA ALA A 192 -5.25 -6.36 5.82
C ALA A 192 -4.34 -5.32 6.45
N SER A 193 -4.72 -4.87 7.66
CA SER A 193 -3.81 -4.45 8.69
C SER A 193 -2.80 -5.54 8.58
N THR A 194 -1.65 -5.20 7.99
CA THR A 194 -0.60 -6.17 7.75
C THR A 194 -0.53 -6.90 9.07
N PRO A 195 -0.89 -8.20 9.15
CA PRO A 195 -0.45 -8.93 10.30
C PRO A 195 1.04 -8.75 10.18
N SER A 196 1.62 -8.01 11.14
CA SER A 196 3.02 -8.16 11.48
C SER A 196 3.20 -9.66 11.48
N ALA A 197 3.77 -10.19 10.40
CA ALA A 197 3.65 -11.60 10.08
C ALA A 197 4.05 -12.37 11.33
N ALA A 198 3.08 -13.06 11.94
CA ALA A 198 3.39 -14.11 12.87
C ALA A 198 4.25 -15.06 12.06
N ALA A 199 5.51 -15.08 12.46
CA ALA A 199 6.60 -15.63 11.69
C ALA A 199 6.34 -17.13 11.51
N ALA A 200 6.44 -17.62 10.27
CA ALA A 200 7.01 -18.95 10.10
C ALA A 200 8.35 -18.98 10.86
N PRO A 201 8.72 -20.07 11.54
CA PRO A 201 9.92 -20.09 12.38
C PRO A 201 11.15 -19.85 11.51
N VAL A 202 11.58 -18.60 11.45
CA VAL A 202 12.89 -18.20 10.96
C VAL A 202 13.88 -18.79 11.96
N ALA A 203 14.84 -19.58 11.47
CA ALA A 203 15.88 -20.17 12.31
C ALA A 203 16.47 -19.10 13.24
N LYS A 204 16.67 -19.45 14.52
CA LYS A 204 17.28 -18.56 15.52
C LYS A 204 18.56 -17.94 14.91
N GLY A 205 18.61 -16.61 14.81
CA GLY A 205 19.77 -15.89 14.26
C GLY A 205 19.71 -15.50 12.78
N ALA A 206 18.62 -15.73 12.04
CA ALA A 206 18.51 -15.26 10.64
C ALA A 206 17.85 -13.87 10.49
N TRP A 207 17.50 -13.16 11.57
CA TRP A 207 16.89 -11.83 11.43
C TRP A 207 17.90 -10.75 11.05
N ARG A 208 17.46 -9.78 10.26
CA ARG A 208 18.23 -8.61 9.84
C ARG A 208 17.37 -7.37 10.00
N VAL A 209 17.98 -6.19 9.94
CA VAL A 209 17.27 -4.92 9.77
C VAL A 209 17.66 -4.31 8.43
N GLN A 210 16.68 -3.87 7.65
CA GLN A 210 16.91 -3.13 6.41
C GLN A 210 16.91 -1.63 6.70
N LEU A 211 17.99 -0.94 6.32
CA LEU A 211 18.21 0.48 6.59
C LEU A 211 17.87 1.37 5.39
N GLY A 212 17.63 0.79 4.22
CA GLY A 212 17.27 1.50 3.00
C GLY A 212 17.57 0.71 1.72
N ALA A 213 17.20 1.31 0.59
CA ALA A 213 17.62 0.91 -0.74
C ALA A 213 18.31 2.10 -1.40
N PHE A 214 19.50 1.88 -1.95
CA PHE A 214 20.38 2.94 -2.44
C PHE A 214 20.68 2.70 -3.91
N SER A 215 20.61 3.77 -4.72
CA SER A 215 21.04 3.72 -6.13
C SER A 215 22.55 3.56 -6.27
N GLN A 216 23.31 4.00 -5.26
CA GLN A 216 24.76 3.84 -5.21
C GLN A 216 25.16 3.03 -3.98
N ARG A 217 25.97 1.99 -4.18
CA ARG A 217 26.50 1.14 -3.11
C ARG A 217 27.32 1.94 -2.09
N ALA A 218 28.10 2.92 -2.55
CA ALA A 218 28.91 3.77 -1.68
C ALA A 218 28.07 4.53 -0.62
N SER A 219 26.86 4.97 -0.98
CA SER A 219 25.93 5.63 -0.05
C SER A 219 25.40 4.67 1.03
N ALA A 220 25.15 3.41 0.65
CA ALA A 220 24.79 2.36 1.60
C ALA A 220 25.95 2.09 2.58
N GLU A 221 27.18 1.98 2.08
CA GLU A 221 28.37 1.76 2.90
C GLU A 221 28.65 2.92 3.86
N ALA A 222 28.50 4.16 3.39
CA ALA A 222 28.64 5.36 4.20
C ALA A 222 27.63 5.41 5.34
N LEU A 223 26.36 5.09 5.06
CA LEU A 223 25.33 4.98 6.08
C LEU A 223 25.66 3.90 7.10
N TYR A 224 26.07 2.71 6.64
CA TYR A 224 26.43 1.63 7.54
C TYR A 224 27.60 2.02 8.45
N ARG A 225 28.69 2.59 7.93
CA ARG A 225 29.82 3.07 8.74
C ARG A 225 29.39 4.08 9.82
N LYS A 226 28.49 5.00 9.46
CA LYS A 226 27.94 5.98 10.40
C LYS A 226 27.14 5.32 11.53
N LEU A 227 26.37 4.28 11.22
CA LEU A 227 25.46 3.65 12.19
C LEU A 227 26.07 2.45 12.91
N SER A 228 27.11 1.81 12.38
CA SER A 228 27.78 0.66 13.01
C SER A 228 28.50 1.04 14.30
N ALA A 229 28.81 2.33 14.48
CA ALA A 229 29.32 2.89 15.73
C ALA A 229 28.22 3.12 16.79
N SER A 230 26.93 3.04 16.42
CA SER A 230 25.83 3.08 17.39
C SER A 230 25.70 1.74 18.12
N GLY A 231 25.44 1.75 19.43
CA GLY A 231 25.25 0.53 20.21
C GLY A 231 24.15 -0.40 19.68
N ALA A 232 23.18 0.16 18.94
CA ALA A 232 22.10 -0.60 18.31
C ALA A 232 22.56 -1.55 17.19
N LEU A 233 23.65 -1.21 16.49
CA LEU A 233 24.21 -2.01 15.38
C LEU A 233 25.64 -2.49 15.62
N ALA A 234 26.24 -2.16 16.77
CA ALA A 234 27.59 -2.55 17.14
C ALA A 234 27.80 -4.07 16.97
N GLY A 235 28.93 -4.45 16.35
CA GLY A 235 29.33 -5.84 16.11
C GLY A 235 28.54 -6.60 15.05
N ARG A 236 27.54 -5.98 14.40
CA ARG A 236 26.70 -6.63 13.38
C ARG A 236 27.23 -6.30 12.00
N ARG A 237 27.14 -7.24 11.06
CA ARG A 237 27.69 -7.10 9.69
C ARG A 237 26.65 -6.62 8.70
N ALA A 238 27.08 -5.85 7.72
CA ALA A 238 26.24 -5.38 6.61
C ALA A 238 26.11 -6.42 5.49
N PHE A 239 24.97 -6.37 4.81
CA PHE A 239 24.59 -7.17 3.66
C PHE A 239 24.06 -6.23 2.58
N TYR A 240 24.67 -6.32 1.41
CA TYR A 240 24.35 -5.46 0.27
C TYR A 240 23.68 -6.33 -0.79
N ILE A 241 22.36 -6.31 -0.81
CA ILE A 241 21.56 -7.20 -1.65
C ILE A 241 21.15 -6.43 -2.92
N PRO A 242 21.58 -6.85 -4.12
CA PRO A 242 21.16 -6.21 -5.35
C PRO A 242 19.67 -6.47 -5.61
N VAL A 243 18.93 -5.43 -5.96
CA VAL A 243 17.50 -5.48 -6.33
C VAL A 243 17.27 -4.53 -7.50
N GLY A 244 17.31 -5.08 -8.71
CA GLY A 244 17.33 -4.28 -9.95
C GLY A 244 18.55 -3.36 -9.97
N ALA A 245 18.34 -2.07 -10.22
CA ALA A 245 19.38 -1.04 -10.20
C ALA A 245 19.75 -0.53 -8.78
N MET A 246 19.09 -1.04 -7.73
CA MET A 246 19.26 -0.56 -6.36
C MET A 246 19.98 -1.62 -5.51
N THR A 247 20.67 -1.16 -4.47
CA THR A 247 21.28 -2.02 -3.44
C THR A 247 20.51 -1.84 -2.14
N ARG A 248 19.89 -2.91 -1.63
CA ARG A 248 19.30 -2.92 -0.29
C ARG A 248 20.39 -3.17 0.75
N LEU A 249 20.44 -2.28 1.74
CA LEU A 249 21.32 -2.44 2.88
C LEU A 249 20.58 -3.12 4.02
N GLN A 250 21.04 -4.31 4.41
CA GLN A 250 20.58 -5.02 5.59
C GLN A 250 21.73 -5.23 6.59
N VAL A 251 21.44 -5.25 7.88
CA VAL A 251 22.43 -5.45 8.95
C VAL A 251 21.95 -6.55 9.88
N GLY A 252 22.85 -7.43 10.33
CA GLY A 252 22.53 -8.54 11.22
C GLY A 252 23.75 -9.42 11.48
N PRO A 253 23.59 -10.66 11.99
CA PRO A 253 22.32 -11.28 12.39
C PRO A 253 21.72 -10.68 13.68
N PHE A 254 20.42 -10.88 13.86
CA PHE A 254 19.67 -10.69 15.10
C PHE A 254 19.03 -12.02 15.50
N GLU A 255 18.97 -12.26 16.81
CA GLU A 255 18.45 -13.52 17.36
C GLU A 255 16.95 -13.69 17.10
N SER A 256 16.20 -12.59 17.05
CA SER A 256 14.77 -12.58 16.77
C SER A 256 14.30 -11.29 16.12
N ARG A 257 13.09 -11.33 15.55
CA ARG A 257 12.38 -10.15 15.04
C ARG A 257 12.27 -9.04 16.09
N ALA A 258 12.02 -9.40 17.34
CA ALA A 258 11.85 -8.45 18.43
C ALA A 258 13.16 -7.70 18.72
N VAL A 259 14.30 -8.40 18.70
CA VAL A 259 15.62 -7.78 18.88
C VAL A 259 15.96 -6.87 17.70
N ALA A 260 15.66 -7.31 16.46
CA ALA A 260 15.81 -6.48 15.26
C ALA A 260 14.91 -5.22 15.31
N ALA A 261 13.67 -5.35 15.78
CA ALA A 261 12.73 -4.23 15.93
C ALA A 261 13.23 -3.20 16.97
N LYS A 262 13.73 -3.69 18.12
CA LYS A 262 14.31 -2.83 19.16
C LYS A 262 15.55 -2.08 18.67
N ALA A 263 16.39 -2.75 17.86
CA ALA A 263 17.53 -2.10 17.22
C ALA A 263 17.08 -0.98 16.27
N CYS A 264 16.06 -1.22 15.44
CA CYS A 264 15.49 -0.17 14.59
C CYS A 264 14.93 1.02 15.38
N ALA A 265 14.18 0.77 16.46
CA ALA A 265 13.61 1.84 17.29
C ALA A 265 14.69 2.71 17.96
N SER A 266 15.89 2.17 18.16
CA SER A 266 17.03 2.88 18.74
C SER A 266 17.74 3.80 17.73
N LEU A 267 17.51 3.60 16.43
CA LEU A 267 18.08 4.42 15.35
C LEU A 267 17.16 5.62 15.03
N ARG A 268 17.11 6.59 15.94
CA ARG A 268 16.27 7.78 15.78
C ARG A 268 16.60 8.54 14.49
N GLY A 269 15.58 8.83 13.69
CA GLY A 269 15.72 9.55 12.42
C GLY A 269 16.20 8.71 11.23
N GLN A 270 16.48 7.42 11.43
CA GLN A 270 16.84 6.50 10.35
C GLN A 270 15.68 5.56 10.01
N ALA A 271 15.31 5.49 8.73
CA ALA A 271 14.38 4.46 8.26
C ALA A 271 14.99 3.06 8.48
N CYS A 272 14.31 2.23 9.26
CA CYS A 272 14.78 0.90 9.62
C CYS A 272 13.59 -0.06 9.77
N PHE A 273 13.71 -1.27 9.22
CA PHE A 273 12.67 -2.30 9.38
C PHE A 273 13.25 -3.71 9.53
N PRO A 274 12.71 -4.55 10.45
CA PRO A 274 13.13 -5.95 10.58
C PRO A 274 12.73 -6.77 9.35
N VAL A 275 13.64 -7.63 8.89
CA VAL A 275 13.42 -8.58 7.80
C VAL A 275 13.96 -9.95 8.19
N GLY A 276 13.27 -11.02 7.77
CA GLY A 276 13.82 -12.36 7.80
C GLY A 276 14.93 -12.44 6.76
N GLY A 277 16.10 -12.91 7.17
CA GLY A 277 17.30 -12.95 6.35
C GLY A 277 17.53 -14.27 5.65
#